data_AF-A0A2K3MJF7-F1
#
_entry.id   AF-A0A2K3MJF7-F1
#
_cell.length_a   1.000
_cell.length_b   1.000
_cell.length_c   1.000
_cell.angle_alpha   90.00
_cell.angle_beta   90.00
_cell.angle_gamma   90.00
#
_symmetry.space_group_name_H-M   'P 1'
#
loop_
_entity.id
_entity.type
_entity.pdbx_description
1 polymer ?
#
loop_
_entity_poly.entity_id
_entity_poly.type
_entity_poly.pdbx_seq_one_letter_code
_entity_poly.pdbx_strand_id
1 'polypeptide(L)' 'MRGTPLENAKNALLASLSQLNLQDTFNIIAFNGEAYLFSPSMVTATKEAILKASTWVDTTFIANGGTNIMHPLTQ' A
#
# COMPACT_ATOMS: atom_id res chain seq x y z
N MET A 1 1.42 -13.57 3.43
CA MET A 1 2.74 -13.10 3.94
C MET A 1 2.63 -12.86 5.44
N ARG A 2 3.59 -13.28 6.27
CA ARG A 2 3.59 -13.04 7.72
C ARG A 2 5.02 -12.94 8.25
N GLY A 3 5.26 -12.16 9.30
CA GLY A 3 6.58 -12.01 9.91
C GLY A 3 7.53 -11.23 9.01
N THR A 4 8.81 -11.61 8.97
CA THR A 4 9.87 -10.88 8.26
C THR A 4 9.54 -10.51 6.81
N PRO A 5 8.94 -11.38 5.96
CA PRO A 5 8.56 -10.98 4.61
C PRO A 5 7.55 -9.81 4.56
N LEU A 6 6.60 -9.76 5.50
CA LEU A 6 5.60 -8.68 5.58
C LEU A 6 6.25 -7.37 6.02
N GLU A 7 7.10 -7.42 7.03
CA GLU A 7 7.82 -6.24 7.54
C GLU A 7 8.82 -5.69 6.51
N ASN A 8 9.52 -6.57 5.79
CA ASN A 8 10.39 -6.15 4.69
C ASN A 8 9.61 -5.48 3.56
N ALA A 9 8.43 -6.00 3.21
CA ALA A 9 7.58 -5.40 2.19
C ALA A 9 7.05 -4.03 2.61
N LYS A 10 6.61 -3.87 3.87
CA LYS A 10 6.24 -2.56 4.43
C LYS A 10 7.40 -1.57 4.34
N ASN A 11 8.57 -1.94 4.84
CA ASN A 11 9.75 -1.07 4.86
C ASN A 11 10.18 -0.67 3.44
N ALA A 12 10.18 -1.61 2.49
CA ALA A 12 10.51 -1.32 1.10
C ALA A 12 9.51 -0.36 0.47
N LEU A 13 8.20 -0.57 0.68
CA LEU A 13 7.15 0.32 0.19
C LEU A 13 7.29 1.73 0.77
N LEU A 14 7.49 1.87 2.09
CA LEU A 14 7.68 3.18 2.73
C LEU A 14 8.94 3.89 2.21
N ALA A 15 10.02 3.14 1.97
CA ALA A 15 11.25 3.67 1.37
C ALA A 15 11.07 4.08 -0.10
N SER A 16 10.16 3.45 -0.85
CA SER A 16 9.79 3.87 -2.21
C SER A 16 8.91 5.12 -2.20
N LEU A 17 7.92 5.19 -1.31
CA LEU A 17 7.04 6.35 -1.18
C LEU A 17 7.82 7.63 -0.83
N SER A 18 8.86 7.52 -0.01
CA SER A 18 9.70 8.67 0.37
C SER A 18 10.54 9.25 -0.78
N GLN A 19 10.67 8.53 -1.89
CA GLN A 19 11.39 8.97 -3.09
C GLN A 19 10.50 9.67 -4.11
N LEU A 20 9.18 9.61 -3.94
CA LEU A 20 8.24 10.30 -4.82
C LEU A 20 8.31 11.81 -4.64
N ASN A 21 8.03 12.54 -5.71
CA ASN A 21 8.00 13.99 -5.73
C ASN A 21 6.63 14.51 -6.19
N LEU A 22 6.43 15.84 -6.14
CA LEU A 22 5.13 16.46 -6.43
C LEU A 22 4.62 16.28 -7.88
N GLN A 23 5.47 15.83 -8.81
CA GLN A 23 5.05 15.49 -10.18
C GLN A 23 4.53 14.05 -10.29
N ASP A 24 4.79 13.22 -9.29
CA ASP A 24 4.34 11.84 -9.25
C ASP A 24 2.93 11.72 -8.67
N THR A 25 2.23 10.69 -9.13
CA THR A 25 0.99 10.23 -8.51
C THR A 25 1.14 8.78 -8.10
N PHE A 26 0.44 8.38 -7.04
CA PHE A 26 0.49 7.01 -6.54
C PHE A 26 -0.86 6.58 -5.98
N ASN A 27 -1.02 5.27 -5.84
CA ASN A 27 -2.05 4.66 -5.01
C ASN A 27 -1.50 3.33 -4.48
N ILE A 28 -2.15 2.76 -3.46
CA ILE A 28 -1.75 1.49 -2.86
C ILE A 28 -2.98 0.60 -2.74
N ILE A 29 -2.85 -0.64 -3.21
CA ILE A 29 -3.85 -1.69 -3.03
C ILE A 29 -3.18 -2.81 -2.24
N ALA A 30 -3.72 -3.12 -1.07
CA ALA A 30 -3.33 -4.28 -0.28
C ALA A 30 -4.33 -5.41 -0.54
N PHE A 31 -3.87 -6.66 -0.59
CA PHE A 31 -4.75 -7.79 -0.81
C PHE A 31 -4.37 -9.03 -0.02
N ASN A 32 -5.39 -9.81 0.30
CA ASN A 32 -5.31 -11.17 0.79
C ASN A 32 -6.45 -11.97 0.12
N GLY A 33 -7.42 -12.53 0.84
CA GLY A 33 -8.69 -12.95 0.24
C GLY A 33 -9.55 -11.78 -0.25
N GLU A 34 -9.40 -10.62 0.39
CA GLU A 34 -10.07 -9.35 0.07
C GLU A 34 -9.09 -8.32 -0.50
N ALA A 35 -9.60 -7.21 -1.05
CA ALA A 35 -8.81 -6.05 -1.47
C ALA A 35 -9.12 -4.82 -0.62
N TYR A 36 -8.08 -4.04 -0.31
CA TYR A 36 -8.17 -2.81 0.47
C TYR A 36 -7.47 -1.69 -0.30
N LEU A 37 -8.19 -0.60 -0.53
CA LEU A 37 -7.67 0.56 -1.27
C LEU A 37 -7.28 1.66 -0.29
N PHE A 38 -6.09 2.22 -0.47
CA PHE A 38 -5.69 3.44 0.23
C PHE A 38 -6.54 4.64 -0.20
N SER A 39 -6.77 4.76 -1.51
CA SER A 39 -7.55 5.81 -2.15
C SER A 39 -8.41 5.22 -3.28
N PRO A 40 -9.60 5.77 -3.58
CA PRO A 40 -10.39 5.36 -4.74
C PRO A 40 -9.73 5.72 -6.09
N SER A 41 -8.72 6.59 -6.10
CA SER A 41 -8.01 7.03 -7.31
C SER A 41 -6.54 7.38 -7.00
N MET A 42 -5.74 7.61 -8.05
CA MET A 42 -4.37 8.09 -7.93
C MET A 42 -4.32 9.44 -7.21
N VAL A 43 -3.41 9.61 -6.26
CA VAL A 43 -3.20 10.85 -5.52
C VAL A 43 -1.82 11.42 -5.80
N THR A 44 -1.70 12.75 -5.84
CA THR A 44 -0.40 13.43 -5.93
C THR A 44 0.46 13.11 -4.71
N ALA A 45 1.74 12.86 -4.91
CA ALA A 45 2.70 12.53 -3.84
C ALA A 45 3.11 13.76 -3.00
N THR A 46 2.12 14.39 -2.35
CA THR A 46 2.35 15.41 -1.33
C THR A 46 2.87 14.78 -0.05
N LYS A 47 3.57 15.56 0.78
CA LYS A 47 4.03 15.09 2.10
C LYS A 47 2.89 14.56 2.96
N GLU A 48 1.72 15.19 2.87
CA GLU A 48 0.51 14.78 3.59
C GLU A 48 -0.04 13.45 3.06
N ALA A 49 -0.10 13.27 1.74
CA ALA A 49 -0.56 12.03 1.13
C ALA A 49 0.38 10.86 1.47
N ILE A 50 1.69 11.08 1.42
CA ILE A 50 2.70 10.08 1.82
C ILE A 50 2.55 9.73 3.30
N LEU A 51 2.37 10.71 4.19
CA LEU A 51 2.16 10.44 5.61
C LEU A 51 0.89 9.61 5.88
N LYS A 52 -0.23 9.95 5.23
CA LYS A 52 -1.48 9.19 5.32
C LYS A 52 -1.30 7.76 4.80
N ALA A 53 -0.58 7.60 3.69
CA ALA A 53 -0.27 6.29 3.13
C ALA A 53 0.58 5.45 4.08
N SER A 54 1.60 6.04 4.72
CA SER A 54 2.43 5.35 5.70
C SER A 54 1.61 4.82 6.89
N THR A 55 0.75 5.67 7.47
CA THR A 55 -0.15 5.24 8.56
C THR A 55 -1.13 4.15 8.10
N TRP A 56 -1.61 4.25 6.85
CA TRP A 56 -2.52 3.25 6.29
C TRP A 56 -1.82 1.90 6.09
N VAL A 57 -0.57 1.88 5.63
CA VAL A 57 0.24 0.66 5.50
C VAL A 57 0.42 -0.03 6.85
N ASP A 58 0.77 0.71 7.90
CA ASP A 58 1.00 0.16 9.24
C ASP A 58 -0.26 -0.50 9.84
N THR A 59 -1.43 0.07 9.55
CA THR A 59 -2.71 -0.38 10.09
C THR A 59 -3.41 -1.43 9.22
N THR A 60 -3.14 -1.47 7.91
CA THR A 60 -3.85 -2.36 6.96
C THR A 60 -3.07 -3.62 6.61
N PHE A 61 -1.72 -3.58 6.63
CA PHE A 61 -0.89 -4.71 6.22
C PHE A 61 -0.80 -5.74 7.36
N ILE A 62 -1.89 -6.47 7.56
CA ILE A 62 -2.06 -7.52 8.56
C ILE A 62 -2.19 -8.87 7.84
N ALA A 63 -1.34 -9.82 8.22
CA ALA A 63 -1.40 -11.18 7.69
C ALA A 63 -2.72 -11.85 8.07
N ASN A 64 -3.59 -12.09 7.09
CA ASN A 64 -4.88 -12.73 7.30
C ASN A 64 -5.33 -13.50 6.05
N GLY A 65 -6.08 -14.58 6.25
CA GLY A 65 -6.80 -15.29 5.18
C GLY A 65 -5.93 -15.86 4.06
N GLY A 66 -6.54 -15.96 2.87
CA GLY A 66 -5.95 -16.54 1.66
C GLY A 66 -5.30 -15.51 0.73
N THR A 67 -5.30 -15.80 -0.56
CA THR A 67 -4.73 -14.92 -1.60
C THR A 67 -5.61 -14.94 -2.84
N ASN A 68 -6.15 -13.80 -3.21
CA ASN A 68 -6.95 -13.53 -4.40
C ASN A 68 -6.32 -12.36 -5.16
N ILE A 69 -5.32 -12.66 -5.98
CA ILE A 69 -4.60 -11.64 -6.75
C ILE A 69 -5.41 -11.10 -7.93
N MET A 70 -6.40 -11.84 -8.43
CA MET A 70 -7.16 -11.43 -9.61
C MET A 70 -8.03 -10.21 -9.30
N HIS A 71 -8.68 -10.22 -8.13
CA HIS A 71 -9.58 -9.14 -7.73
C HIS A 71 -8.94 -7.74 -7.75
N PRO A 72 -7.78 -7.46 -7.15
CA PRO A 72 -7.14 -6.14 -7.22
C PRO A 72 -6.56 -5.78 -8.60
N LEU A 73 -6.35 -6.75 -9.50
CA LEU A 73 -5.78 -6.49 -10.83
C LEU A 73 -6.81 -6.17 -11.91
N THR A 74 -8.08 -6.54 -11.69
CA THR A 74 -9.15 -6.39 -12.69
C THR A 74 -10.26 -5.43 -12.24
N GLN A 75 -10.01 -4.63 -11.21
CA GLN A 75 -10.95 -3.62 -10.69
C GLN A 75 -10.99 -2.37 -11.56
#